data_AF-A0A1C4DV98-F1
#
_entry.id   AF-A0A1C4DV98-F1
#
_cell.length_a   1.000
_cell.length_b   1.000
_cell.length_c   1.000
_cell.angle_alpha   90.00
_cell.angle_beta   90.00
_cell.angle_gamma   90.00
#
_symmetry.space_group_name_H-M   'P 1'
#
loop_
_entity.id
_entity.type
_entity.pdbx_description
1 polymer ?
#
loop_
_entity_poly.entity_id
_entity_poly.type
_entity_poly.pdbx_seq_one_letter_code
_entity_poly.pdbx_strand_id
1 'polypeptide(L)'
;MINEANIAQKKTLDFQKFEKEKLYPFFKEEFGYLNSAFILGENYDQYAIIYYYLINGKYFIDFDVSTIDQSITINSIISVDEYKKEIQGKGRAKKESREYLDKIMKEINSNKYKIYM
;
A
#
# COMPACT_ATOMS: atom_id res chain seq x y z
N MET A 1 18.28 -10.12 27.11
CA MET A 1 18.46 -9.44 25.81
C MET A 1 17.22 -9.71 24.97
N ILE A 2 16.48 -8.67 24.64
CA ILE A 2 15.31 -8.78 23.75
C ILE A 2 15.86 -8.91 22.33
N ASN A 3 15.52 -10.00 21.64
CA ASN A 3 16.03 -10.27 20.30
C ASN A 3 15.23 -9.44 19.28
N GLU A 4 15.83 -8.35 18.80
CA GLU A 4 15.23 -7.40 17.85
C GLU A 4 14.71 -8.10 16.57
N ALA A 5 15.39 -9.16 16.12
CA ALA A 5 14.97 -9.96 14.97
C ALA A 5 13.61 -10.65 15.20
N ASN A 6 13.35 -11.13 16.42
CA ASN A 6 12.07 -11.78 16.75
C ASN A 6 10.92 -10.76 16.82
N ILE A 7 11.20 -9.52 17.24
CA ILE A 7 10.22 -8.43 17.25
C ILE A 7 9.88 -8.00 15.83
N ALA A 8 10.88 -7.83 14.97
CA ALA A 8 10.67 -7.48 13.56
C ALA A 8 9.85 -8.55 12.84
N GLN A 9 10.18 -9.84 13.01
CA GLN A 9 9.42 -10.94 12.42
C GLN A 9 7.97 -10.99 12.90
N LYS A 10 7.72 -10.78 14.20
CA LYS A 10 6.37 -10.76 14.75
C LYS A 10 5.55 -9.59 14.19
N LYS A 11 6.12 -8.38 14.12
CA LYS A 11 5.46 -7.21 13.51
C LYS A 11 5.09 -7.46 12.04
N THR A 12 5.97 -8.11 11.29
CA THR A 12 5.69 -8.50 9.90
C THR A 12 4.54 -9.48 9.80
N LEU A 13 4.46 -10.48 10.69
CA LEU A 13 3.37 -11.46 10.71
C LEU A 13 2.04 -10.83 11.10
N ASP A 14 2.04 -9.94 12.11
CA ASP A 14 0.83 -9.24 12.56
C ASP A 14 0.30 -8.32 11.45
N PHE A 15 1.18 -7.63 10.72
CA PHE A 15 0.80 -6.83 9.57
C PHE A 15 0.28 -7.67 8.40
N GLN A 16 0.93 -8.77 8.05
CA GLN A 16 0.45 -9.68 7.00
C GLN A 16 -0.94 -10.26 7.33
N LYS A 17 -1.19 -10.53 8.61
CA LYS A 17 -2.50 -10.97 9.08
C LYS A 17 -3.53 -9.85 8.92
N PHE A 18 -3.21 -8.64 9.36
CA PHE A 18 -4.06 -7.46 9.19
C PHE A 18 -4.39 -7.20 7.70
N GLU A 19 -3.40 -7.28 6.80
CA GLU A 19 -3.63 -7.13 5.37
C GLU A 19 -4.67 -8.13 4.85
N LYS A 20 -4.50 -9.42 5.19
CA LYS A 20 -5.39 -10.48 4.72
C LYS A 20 -6.80 -10.42 5.31
N GLU A 21 -6.90 -10.06 6.59
CA GLU A 21 -8.18 -10.10 7.33
C GLU A 21 -8.98 -8.80 7.21
N LYS A 22 -8.32 -7.67 6.94
CA LYS A 22 -8.96 -6.34 6.94
C LYS A 22 -8.77 -5.61 5.61
N LEU A 23 -7.54 -5.41 5.17
CA LEU A 23 -7.27 -4.58 3.98
C LEU A 23 -7.73 -5.23 2.68
N TYR A 24 -7.46 -6.52 2.47
CA TYR A 24 -7.84 -7.19 1.22
C TYR A 24 -9.35 -7.35 1.05
N PRO A 25 -10.13 -7.70 2.09
CA PRO A 25 -11.60 -7.62 2.02
C PRO A 25 -12.07 -6.20 1.70
N PHE A 26 -11.54 -5.19 2.38
CA PHE A 26 -11.86 -3.80 2.13
C PHE A 26 -11.57 -3.38 0.68
N PHE A 27 -10.40 -3.72 0.12
CA PHE A 27 -10.09 -3.43 -1.28
C PHE A 27 -11.01 -4.19 -2.25
N LYS A 28 -11.39 -5.43 -1.93
CA LYS A 28 -12.35 -6.17 -2.77
C LYS A 28 -13.73 -5.52 -2.77
N GLU A 29 -14.16 -4.99 -1.64
CA GLU A 29 -15.43 -4.25 -1.53
C GLU A 29 -15.38 -2.95 -2.32
N GLU A 30 -14.32 -2.14 -2.13
CA GLU A 30 -14.18 -0.82 -2.76
C GLU A 30 -13.97 -0.91 -4.29
N PHE A 31 -13.19 -1.89 -4.77
CA PHE A 31 -12.83 -2.00 -6.19
C PHE A 31 -13.58 -3.12 -6.93
N GLY A 32 -14.46 -3.86 -6.25
CA GLY A 32 -15.21 -5.01 -6.77
C GLY A 32 -14.38 -6.29 -7.03
N TYR A 33 -13.08 -6.16 -7.24
CA TYR A 33 -12.13 -7.26 -7.39
C TYR A 33 -10.72 -6.84 -6.95
N LEU A 34 -9.91 -7.82 -6.57
CA LEU A 34 -8.53 -7.61 -6.17
C LEU A 34 -7.61 -8.62 -6.86
N ASN A 35 -6.97 -8.18 -7.95
CA ASN A 35 -5.93 -8.91 -8.65
C ASN A 35 -4.56 -8.70 -8.02
N SER A 36 -4.29 -7.49 -7.52
CA SER A 36 -3.03 -7.15 -6.89
C SER A 36 -3.16 -5.95 -5.95
N ALA A 37 -2.41 -5.95 -4.86
CA ALA A 37 -2.23 -4.81 -3.96
C ALA A 37 -0.73 -4.67 -3.65
N PHE A 38 -0.17 -3.48 -3.88
CA PHE A 38 1.22 -3.19 -3.54
C PHE A 38 1.29 -1.97 -2.65
N ILE A 39 1.98 -2.09 -1.52
CA ILE A 39 2.26 -0.95 -0.66
C ILE A 39 3.29 -0.03 -1.34
N LEU A 40 2.90 1.23 -1.52
CA LEU A 40 3.75 2.29 -2.06
C LEU A 40 4.48 3.04 -0.95
N GLY A 41 3.89 3.08 0.25
CA GLY A 41 4.49 3.64 1.44
C GLY A 41 3.54 3.61 2.62
N GLU A 42 4.05 4.02 3.77
CA GLU A 42 3.28 4.25 5.00
C GLU A 42 3.81 5.49 5.70
N ASN A 43 2.93 6.20 6.40
CA ASN A 43 3.27 7.29 7.32
C ASN A 43 2.53 7.07 8.64
N TYR A 44 3.13 7.52 9.74
CA TYR A 44 2.53 7.45 11.06
C TYR A 44 2.13 8.86 11.47
N ASP A 45 0.83 9.08 11.69
CA ASP A 45 0.31 10.34 12.22
C ASP A 45 -0.47 10.08 13.50
N GLN A 46 0.18 10.30 14.63
CA GLN A 46 -0.38 10.17 15.99
C GLN A 46 -1.18 8.88 16.19
N TYR A 47 -2.50 8.95 15.99
CA TYR A 47 -3.46 7.89 16.22
C TYR A 47 -3.84 7.11 14.95
N ALA A 48 -3.24 7.44 13.80
CA ALA A 48 -3.49 6.82 12.51
C ALA A 48 -2.19 6.37 11.84
N ILE A 49 -2.28 5.27 11.09
CA ILE A 49 -1.27 4.88 10.10
C ILE A 49 -1.87 5.17 8.74
N ILE A 50 -1.21 6.05 7.98
CA ILE A 50 -1.61 6.42 6.63
C ILE A 50 -0.91 5.44 5.67
N TYR A 51 -1.69 4.69 4.92
CA TYR A 51 -1.19 3.75 3.93
C TYR A 51 -1.42 4.27 2.52
N TYR A 52 -0.43 4.02 1.65
CA TYR A 52 -0.52 4.31 0.23
C TYR A 52 -0.41 2.99 -0.55
N TYR A 53 -1.43 2.66 -1.34
CA TYR A 53 -1.47 1.41 -2.08
C TYR A 53 -1.69 1.62 -3.58
N LEU A 54 -1.04 0.76 -4.37
CA LEU A 54 -1.36 0.54 -5.77
C LEU A 54 -2.28 -0.68 -5.88
N ILE A 55 -3.52 -0.46 -6.29
CA ILE A 55 -4.54 -1.49 -6.44
C ILE A 55 -4.72 -1.84 -7.91
N ASN A 56 -4.65 -3.13 -8.21
CA ASN A 56 -4.85 -3.72 -9.54
C ASN A 56 -3.97 -3.13 -10.65
N GLY A 57 -2.87 -2.44 -10.29
CA GLY A 57 -2.03 -1.68 -11.23
C GLY A 57 -2.75 -0.48 -11.88
N LYS A 58 -3.91 -0.07 -11.35
CA LYS A 58 -4.80 0.92 -11.97
C LYS A 58 -5.13 2.10 -11.06
N TYR A 59 -5.26 1.85 -9.76
CA TYR A 59 -5.69 2.85 -8.80
C TYR A 59 -4.61 3.07 -7.75
N PHE A 60 -4.42 4.34 -7.41
CA PHE A 60 -3.75 4.74 -6.18
C PHE A 60 -4.83 5.01 -5.14
N ILE A 61 -4.66 4.48 -3.94
CA ILE A 61 -5.50 4.78 -2.78
C ILE A 61 -4.62 5.24 -1.63
N ASP A 62 -5.02 6.33 -0.97
CA ASP A 62 -4.54 6.69 0.35
C ASP A 62 -5.66 6.63 1.38
N PHE A 63 -5.34 6.11 2.55
CA PHE A 63 -6.31 5.90 3.61
C PHE A 63 -5.63 5.83 4.96
N ASP A 64 -6.37 6.23 5.98
CA ASP A 64 -5.96 6.18 7.36
C ASP A 64 -6.49 4.90 8.02
N VAL A 65 -5.64 4.25 8.81
CA VAL A 65 -6.03 3.17 9.70
C VAL A 65 -5.86 3.66 11.14
N SER A 66 -6.98 3.76 11.85
CA SER A 66 -6.99 4.09 13.28
C SER A 66 -6.21 3.03 14.06
N THR A 67 -5.27 3.47 14.88
CA THR A 67 -4.49 2.59 15.77
C THR A 67 -5.28 2.17 17.01
N ILE A 68 -6.46 2.76 17.24
CA ILE A 68 -7.34 2.48 18.39
C ILE A 68 -8.30 1.33 18.09
N ASP A 69 -9.00 1.39 16.96
CA ASP A 69 -10.08 0.47 16.59
C ASP A 69 -9.93 -0.16 15.19
N GLN A 70 -8.85 0.17 14.48
CA GLN A 70 -8.57 -0.30 13.12
C GLN A 70 -9.61 0.10 12.08
N SER A 71 -10.40 1.15 12.35
CA SER A 71 -11.28 1.74 11.33
C SER A 71 -10.46 2.28 10.15
N ILE A 72 -10.96 2.07 8.94
CA ILE A 72 -10.34 2.55 7.69
C ILE A 72 -11.10 3.79 7.22
N THR A 73 -10.39 4.88 6.98
CA THR A 73 -10.93 6.11 6.41
C THR A 73 -10.22 6.42 5.10
N ILE A 74 -10.96 6.45 3.99
CA ILE A 74 -10.41 6.79 2.68
C ILE A 74 -10.17 8.29 2.62
N ASN A 75 -8.96 8.69 2.25
CA ASN A 75 -8.62 10.09 2.02
C ASN A 75 -8.78 10.44 0.52
N SER A 76 -8.32 9.55 -0.36
CA SER A 76 -8.36 9.73 -1.81
C SER A 76 -8.24 8.41 -2.56
N ILE A 77 -8.95 8.32 -3.68
CA ILE A 77 -8.77 7.30 -4.71
C ILE A 77 -8.62 8.02 -6.03
N ILE A 78 -7.48 7.82 -6.68
CA ILE A 78 -7.19 8.39 -8.01
C ILE A 78 -6.64 7.31 -8.95
N SER A 79 -6.67 7.59 -10.25
CA SER A 79 -6.01 6.72 -11.21
C SER A 79 -4.49 6.79 -11.06
N VAL A 80 -3.79 5.73 -11.48
CA VAL A 80 -2.32 5.70 -11.53
C VAL A 80 -1.76 6.84 -12.39
N ASP A 81 -2.46 7.24 -13.45
CA ASP A 81 -2.00 8.31 -14.32
C ASP A 81 -2.14 9.69 -13.67
N GLU A 82 -3.16 9.89 -12.83
CA GLU A 82 -3.28 11.09 -11.99
C GLU A 82 -2.18 11.10 -10.93
N TYR A 83 -1.97 9.98 -10.23
CA TYR A 83 -0.92 9.88 -9.22
C TYR A 83 0.47 10.16 -9.82
N LYS A 84 0.76 9.62 -11.00
CA LYS A 84 2.01 9.92 -11.75
C LYS A 84 2.20 11.41 -11.97
N LYS A 85 1.12 12.17 -12.24
CA LYS A 85 1.20 13.63 -12.42
C LYS A 85 1.48 14.33 -11.08
N GLU A 86 0.90 13.89 -9.97
CA GLU A 86 1.15 14.50 -8.66
C GLU A 86 2.62 14.36 -8.21
N ILE A 87 3.20 13.19 -8.47
CA ILE A 87 4.60 12.91 -8.17
C ILE A 87 5.56 13.43 -9.25
N GLN A 88 5.09 14.15 -10.28
CA GLN A 88 5.99 14.88 -11.18
C GLN A 88 6.65 16.06 -10.44
N GLY A 89 7.93 16.31 -10.74
CA GLY A 89 8.74 17.36 -10.11
C GLY A 89 10.19 16.97 -9.81
N LYS A 90 10.99 17.94 -9.38
CA LYS A 90 12.46 17.80 -9.24
C LYS A 90 12.94 17.40 -7.83
N GLY A 91 12.02 17.20 -6.89
CA GLY A 91 12.37 16.78 -5.52
C GLY A 91 12.87 15.35 -5.45
N ARG A 92 13.85 15.09 -4.57
CA ARG A 92 14.41 13.75 -4.34
C ARG A 92 13.34 12.73 -3.97
N ALA A 93 12.47 13.05 -3.02
CA ALA A 93 11.37 12.19 -2.61
C ALA A 93 10.44 11.85 -3.79
N LYS A 94 10.05 12.85 -4.59
CA LYS A 94 9.24 12.63 -5.79
C LYS A 94 9.93 11.74 -6.82
N LYS A 95 11.27 11.85 -6.97
CA LYS A 95 12.04 10.97 -7.84
C LYS A 95 12.00 9.52 -7.33
N GLU A 96 12.23 9.31 -6.04
CA GLU A 96 12.21 7.98 -5.41
C GLU A 96 10.82 7.33 -5.54
N SER A 97 9.73 8.08 -5.32
CA SER A 97 8.36 7.58 -5.54
C SER A 97 8.11 7.16 -6.99
N ARG A 98 8.60 7.93 -7.98
CA ARG A 98 8.48 7.56 -9.40
C ARG A 98 9.26 6.29 -9.73
N GLU A 99 10.51 6.20 -9.28
CA GLU A 99 11.36 5.03 -9.54
C GLU A 99 10.75 3.76 -8.92
N TYR A 100 10.18 3.87 -7.72
CA TYR A 100 9.52 2.75 -7.06
C TYR A 100 8.22 2.34 -7.76
N LEU A 101 7.37 3.31 -8.15
CA LEU A 101 6.16 3.04 -8.93
C LEU A 101 6.50 2.37 -10.26
N ASP A 102 7.50 2.87 -10.98
CA ASP A 102 7.94 2.29 -12.27
C ASP A 102 8.45 0.86 -12.11
N LYS A 103 9.17 0.57 -11.01
CA LYS A 103 9.60 -0.79 -10.69
C LYS A 103 8.41 -1.72 -10.49
N ILE A 104 7.44 -1.34 -9.66
CA ILE A 104 6.25 -2.16 -9.40
C ILE A 104 5.43 -2.35 -10.68
N MET A 105 5.21 -1.29 -11.46
CA MET A 105 4.47 -1.38 -12.73
C MET A 105 5.15 -2.32 -13.73
N LYS A 106 6.49 -2.31 -13.80
CA LYS A 106 7.24 -3.29 -14.60
C LYS A 106 7.05 -4.71 -14.09
N GLU A 107 7.06 -4.92 -12.77
CA GLU A 107 6.84 -6.23 -12.16
C GLU A 107 5.46 -6.79 -12.48
N ILE A 108 4.41 -5.96 -12.35
CA ILE A 108 3.02 -6.31 -12.73
C ILE A 108 2.94 -6.71 -14.21
N ASN A 109 3.50 -5.87 -15.10
CA ASN A 109 3.44 -6.11 -16.55
C ASN A 109 4.29 -7.32 -16.98
N SER A 110 5.33 -7.65 -16.22
CA SER A 110 6.19 -8.82 -16.50
C SER A 110 5.57 -10.16 -16.09
N ASN A 111 4.34 -10.18 -15.54
CA ASN A 111 3.64 -11.38 -15.08
C ASN A 111 4.41 -12.19 -14.01
N LYS A 112 5.44 -11.61 -13.38
CA LYS A 112 6.28 -12.28 -12.37
C LYS A 112 5.56 -12.59 -11.06
N TYR A 113 4.41 -11.95 -10.82
CA TYR A 113 3.58 -12.14 -9.63
C TYR A 113 2.10 -12.20 -10.01
N LYS A 114 1.70 -13.27 -10.71
CA LYS A 114 0.41 -13.89 -10.39
C LYS A 114 0.55 -14.45 -8.98
N ILE A 115 0.48 -13.61 -7.94
CA ILE A 115 0.29 -14.13 -6.59
C ILE A 115 -1.13 -14.68 -6.59
N TYR A 116 -1.20 -16.01 -6.64
CA TYR A 116 -2.40 -16.77 -6.38
C TYR A 116 -2.98 -16.31 -5.04
N MET A 117 -4.28 -16.00 -5.04
CA MET A 117 -5.09 -15.95 -3.82
C MET A 117 -4.94 -17.25 -3.04
#